data_AF-A0A6P1YHA8-F1
#
_entry.id   AF-A0A6P1YHA8-F1
#
_cell.length_a   1.000
_cell.length_b   1.000
_cell.length_c   1.000
_cell.angle_alpha   90.00
_cell.angle_beta   90.00
_cell.angle_gamma   90.00
#
_symmetry.space_group_name_H-M   'P 1'
#
loop_
_entity.id
_entity.type
_entity.pdbx_description
1 polymer ?
#
loop_
_entity_poly.entity_id
_entity_poly.type
_entity_poly.pdbx_seq_one_letter_code
_entity_poly.pdbx_strand_id
1 'polypeptide(L)'
;MSNFAAPVNVSPEEIEQDRIERLAAEAEDRESTPEELIADFAPGTFGCHEALHTASIVMNLVDERLCEHPAILANPDWYRLASEAHMALYNLYQAIGARHIGDEVQEA
;
A
#
# COMPACT_ATOMS: atom_id res chain seq x y z
N MET A 1 29.37 6.75 -16.78
CA MET A 1 28.60 5.50 -17.02
C MET A 1 28.00 5.12 -15.68
N SER A 2 26.72 5.45 -15.46
CA SER A 2 26.05 5.14 -14.20
C SER A 2 25.61 3.69 -14.23
N ASN A 3 26.16 2.89 -13.31
CA ASN A 3 25.81 1.48 -13.14
C ASN A 3 24.53 1.46 -12.28
N PHE A 4 23.36 1.47 -12.91
CA PHE A 4 22.10 1.29 -12.17
C PHE A 4 21.95 -0.20 -11.86
N ALA A 5 21.85 -0.53 -10.57
CA ALA A 5 21.37 -1.84 -10.15
C ALA A 5 19.99 -2.07 -10.78
N ALA A 6 19.77 -3.26 -11.34
CA ALA A 6 18.45 -3.68 -11.79
C ALA A 6 17.43 -3.47 -10.65
N PRO A 7 16.16 -3.15 -10.95
CA PRO A 7 15.13 -3.05 -9.94
C PRO A 7 15.13 -4.31 -9.08
N VAL A 8 14.98 -4.14 -7.75
CA VAL A 8 14.92 -5.26 -6.80
C VAL A 8 13.76 -6.15 -7.22
N ASN A 9 14.07 -7.33 -7.76
CA ASN A 9 13.08 -8.30 -8.18
C ASN A 9 12.88 -9.30 -7.03
N VAL A 10 11.98 -8.98 -6.11
CA VAL A 10 11.56 -9.91 -5.04
C VAL A 10 10.57 -10.90 -5.63
N SER A 11 10.77 -12.20 -5.40
CA SER A 11 9.86 -13.21 -5.92
C SER A 11 8.49 -13.17 -5.20
N PRO A 12 7.39 -13.63 -5.85
CA PRO A 12 6.09 -13.70 -5.19
C PRO A 12 6.10 -14.56 -3.91
N GLU A 13 6.93 -15.61 -3.89
CA GLU A 13 7.09 -16.50 -2.73
C GLU A 13 7.75 -15.78 -1.55
N GLU A 14 8.80 -14.99 -1.81
CA GLU A 14 9.46 -14.16 -0.78
C GLU A 14 8.52 -13.07 -0.25
N ILE A 15 7.69 -12.47 -1.12
CA ILE A 15 6.68 -11.47 -0.71
C ILE A 15 5.64 -12.12 0.21
N GLU A 16 5.13 -13.31 -0.15
CA GLU A 16 4.14 -13.99 0.67
C GLU A 16 4.72 -14.43 2.03
N GLN A 17 5.97 -14.88 2.04
CA GLN A 17 6.66 -15.24 3.28
C GLN A 17 6.83 -14.02 4.20
N ASP A 18 7.29 -12.88 3.66
CA ASP A 18 7.40 -11.61 4.43
C ASP A 18 6.03 -11.17 4.97
N ARG A 19 4.95 -11.30 4.18
CA ARG A 19 3.59 -10.97 4.62
C ARG A 19 3.14 -11.81 5.81
N ILE A 20 3.38 -13.13 5.77
CA ILE A 20 3.00 -14.05 6.86
C ILE A 20 3.78 -13.73 8.13
N GLU A 21 5.09 -13.51 8.02
CA GLU A 21 5.95 -13.18 9.16
C GLU A 21 5.55 -11.86 9.82
N ARG A 22 5.31 -10.82 9.02
CA ARG A 22 4.86 -9.51 9.53
C ARG A 22 3.49 -9.57 10.17
N LEU A 23 2.56 -10.34 9.60
CA LEU A 23 1.23 -10.51 10.18
C LEU A 23 1.31 -11.16 11.57
N ALA A 24 2.13 -12.21 11.71
CA ALA A 24 2.33 -12.88 12.99
C ALA A 24 2.96 -11.94 14.04
N ALA A 25 3.98 -11.16 13.66
CA ALA A 25 4.62 -10.20 14.54
C ALA A 25 3.66 -9.08 14.99
N GLU A 26 2.87 -8.53 14.06
CA GLU A 26 1.88 -7.48 14.38
C GLU A 26 0.77 -8.00 15.31
N ALA A 27 0.34 -9.25 15.14
CA ALA A 27 -0.63 -9.88 16.04
C ALA A 27 -0.05 -10.08 17.45
N GLU A 28 1.20 -10.54 17.55
CA GLU A 28 1.92 -10.69 18.82
C GLU A 28 2.06 -9.35 19.55
N ASP A 29 2.50 -8.29 18.84
CA ASP A 29 2.65 -6.94 19.40
C ASP A 29 1.32 -6.35 19.92
N ARG A 30 0.20 -6.82 19.39
CA ARG A 30 -1.16 -6.42 19.79
C ARG A 30 -1.81 -7.37 20.80
N GLU A 31 -1.05 -8.34 21.32
CA GLU A 31 -1.54 -9.37 22.25
C GLU A 31 -2.75 -10.15 21.70
N SER A 32 -2.74 -10.47 20.40
CA SER A 32 -3.84 -11.13 19.67
C SER A 32 -3.34 -12.27 18.77
N THR A 33 -4.25 -13.04 18.19
CA THR A 33 -3.94 -14.04 17.14
C THR A 33 -4.02 -13.42 15.74
N PRO A 34 -3.31 -13.97 14.73
CA PRO A 34 -3.45 -13.52 13.35
C PRO A 34 -4.90 -13.52 12.84
N GLU A 35 -5.70 -14.50 13.24
CA GLU A 35 -7.11 -14.62 12.85
C GLU A 35 -7.98 -13.49 13.43
N GLU A 36 -7.80 -13.18 14.71
CA GLU A 36 -8.50 -12.06 15.37
C GLU A 36 -8.07 -10.72 14.77
N LEU A 37 -6.76 -10.52 14.54
CA LEU A 37 -6.24 -9.32 13.90
C LEU A 37 -6.81 -9.14 12.48
N ILE A 38 -6.88 -10.21 11.68
CA ILE A 38 -7.51 -10.13 10.35
C ILE A 38 -8.97 -9.72 10.46
N ALA A 39 -9.72 -10.24 11.45
CA ALA A 39 -11.13 -9.91 11.63
C ALA A 39 -11.35 -8.41 11.93
N ASP A 40 -10.50 -7.80 12.77
CA ASP A 40 -10.58 -6.38 13.12
C ASP A 40 -10.33 -5.45 11.92
N PHE A 41 -9.60 -5.92 10.91
CA PHE A 41 -9.20 -5.16 9.71
C PHE A 41 -9.87 -5.66 8.42
N ALA A 42 -10.90 -6.51 8.53
CA ALA A 42 -11.66 -7.01 7.39
C ALA A 42 -12.43 -5.88 6.65
N PRO A 43 -12.82 -6.07 5.37
CA PRO A 43 -13.70 -5.13 4.67
C PRO A 43 -14.96 -4.77 5.49
N GLY A 44 -15.39 -3.51 5.41
CA GLY A 44 -16.50 -2.97 6.22
C GLY A 44 -16.12 -2.56 7.66
N THR A 45 -14.94 -2.92 8.18
CA THR A 45 -14.50 -2.48 9.51
C THR A 45 -13.82 -1.11 9.48
N PHE A 46 -13.74 -0.46 10.63
CA PHE A 46 -12.94 0.75 10.80
C PHE A 46 -11.44 0.50 10.50
N GLY A 47 -10.90 -0.66 10.87
CA GLY A 47 -9.51 -1.01 10.56
C GLY A 47 -9.22 -1.01 9.04
N CYS A 48 -10.15 -1.53 8.23
CA CYS A 48 -10.03 -1.47 6.78
C CYS A 48 -10.16 -0.02 6.24
N HIS A 49 -11.02 0.80 6.84
CA HIS A 49 -11.13 2.23 6.50
C HIS A 49 -9.81 2.96 6.73
N GLU A 50 -9.14 2.72 7.85
CA GLU A 50 -7.84 3.33 8.15
C GLU A 50 -6.76 2.94 7.12
N ALA A 51 -6.78 1.69 6.64
CA ALA A 51 -5.89 1.26 5.56
C ALA A 51 -6.18 1.99 4.23
N LEU A 52 -7.46 2.13 3.86
CA LEU A 52 -7.89 2.91 2.70
C LEU A 52 -7.46 4.38 2.80
N HIS A 53 -7.68 5.00 3.97
CA HIS A 53 -7.33 6.38 4.24
C HIS A 53 -5.82 6.59 4.19
N THR A 54 -5.05 5.71 4.82
CA THR A 54 -3.58 5.77 4.83
C THR A 54 -3.02 5.62 3.41
N ALA A 55 -3.55 4.70 2.60
CA ALA A 55 -3.16 4.55 1.20
C ALA A 55 -3.38 5.85 0.42
N SER A 56 -4.52 6.54 0.63
CA SER A 56 -4.78 7.85 0.03
C SER A 56 -3.78 8.92 0.46
N ILE A 57 -3.42 8.99 1.75
CA ILE A 57 -2.44 9.97 2.25
C ILE A 57 -1.09 9.77 1.57
N VAL A 58 -0.59 8.53 1.54
CA VAL A 58 0.73 8.25 0.97
C VAL A 58 0.73 8.44 -0.54
N MET A 59 -0.33 8.03 -1.23
CA MET A 59 -0.52 8.27 -2.66
C MET A 59 -0.43 9.77 -3.01
N ASN A 60 -1.15 10.62 -2.26
CA ASN A 60 -1.14 12.07 -2.47
C ASN A 60 0.22 12.67 -2.13
N LEU A 61 0.89 12.19 -1.07
CA LEU A 61 2.23 12.65 -0.72
C LEU A 61 3.24 12.38 -1.84
N VAL A 62 3.18 11.20 -2.47
CA VAL A 62 4.06 10.88 -3.60
C VAL A 62 3.76 11.79 -4.80
N ASP A 63 2.49 11.98 -5.15
CA ASP A 63 2.12 12.84 -6.28
C ASP A 63 2.49 14.31 -6.04
N GLU A 64 1.93 14.91 -4.99
CA GLU A 64 2.01 16.34 -4.73
C GLU A 64 3.40 16.78 -4.24
N ARG A 65 4.19 15.90 -3.63
CA ARG A 65 5.51 16.27 -3.07
C ARG A 65 6.67 15.65 -3.82
N LEU A 66 6.61 14.36 -4.10
CA LEU A 66 7.76 13.67 -4.70
C LEU A 66 7.81 13.91 -6.21
N CYS A 67 6.70 13.73 -6.92
CA CYS A 67 6.65 13.95 -8.37
C CYS A 67 6.84 15.43 -8.75
N GLU A 68 6.44 16.38 -7.89
CA GLU A 68 6.67 17.81 -8.10
C GLU A 68 8.07 18.30 -7.68
N HIS A 69 8.88 17.45 -7.03
CA HIS A 69 10.18 17.89 -6.53
C HIS A 69 11.13 18.24 -7.69
N PRO A 70 11.80 19.42 -7.69
CA PRO A 70 12.62 19.85 -8.83
C PRO A 70 13.72 18.88 -9.24
N ALA A 71 14.33 18.18 -8.28
CA ALA A 71 15.35 17.17 -8.59
C ALA A 71 14.77 15.93 -9.30
N ILE A 72 13.52 15.57 -9.00
CA ILE A 72 12.80 14.46 -9.65
C ILE A 72 12.38 14.90 -11.05
N LEU A 73 11.80 16.10 -11.20
CA LEU A 73 11.44 16.67 -12.51
C LEU A 73 12.66 16.85 -13.44
N ALA A 74 13.83 17.18 -12.89
CA ALA A 74 15.06 17.34 -13.66
C ALA A 74 15.64 16.02 -14.18
N ASN A 75 15.15 14.85 -13.71
CA ASN A 75 15.66 13.54 -14.10
C ASN A 75 14.51 12.62 -14.56
N PRO A 76 14.42 12.29 -15.86
CA PRO A 76 13.31 11.50 -16.38
C PRO A 76 13.23 10.08 -15.80
N ASP A 77 14.36 9.46 -15.45
CA ASP A 77 14.37 8.12 -14.85
C ASP A 77 13.83 8.15 -13.41
N TRP A 78 14.14 9.22 -12.66
CA TRP A 78 13.63 9.40 -11.30
C TRP A 78 12.14 9.75 -11.31
N TYR A 79 11.70 10.61 -12.24
CA TYR A 79 10.29 10.91 -12.41
C TYR A 79 9.48 9.66 -12.76
N ARG A 80 10.00 8.81 -13.67
CA ARG A 80 9.37 7.52 -13.99
C ARG A 80 9.19 6.64 -12.74
N LEU A 81 10.23 6.49 -11.93
CA LEU A 81 10.15 5.67 -10.70
C LEU A 81 9.16 6.25 -9.67
N ALA A 82 9.15 7.57 -9.48
CA ALA A 82 8.20 8.23 -8.57
C ALA A 82 6.75 8.08 -9.06
N SER A 83 6.53 8.23 -10.37
CA SER A 83 5.22 8.04 -11.01
C SER A 83 4.75 6.58 -10.90
N GLU A 84 5.62 5.60 -11.09
CA GLU A 84 5.31 4.18 -10.88
C GLU A 84 4.92 3.88 -9.43
N ALA A 85 5.61 4.49 -8.45
CA ALA A 85 5.23 4.37 -7.05
C ALA A 85 3.85 4.97 -6.75
N HIS A 86 3.54 6.16 -7.30
CA HIS A 86 2.20 6.74 -7.20
C HIS A 86 1.14 5.81 -7.79
N MET A 87 1.37 5.27 -8.99
CA MET A 87 0.42 4.36 -9.64
C MET A 87 0.23 3.05 -8.88
N ALA A 88 1.28 2.51 -8.26
CA ALA A 88 1.16 1.34 -7.39
C ALA A 88 0.27 1.63 -6.16
N LEU A 89 0.42 2.81 -5.55
CA LEU A 89 -0.42 3.26 -4.43
C LEU A 89 -1.87 3.53 -4.87
N TYR A 90 -2.07 4.11 -6.05
CA TYR A 90 -3.39 4.29 -6.63
C TYR A 90 -4.11 2.95 -6.86
N ASN A 91 -3.41 1.97 -7.44
CA ASN A 91 -3.97 0.64 -7.63
C ASN A 91 -4.32 -0.05 -6.30
N LEU A 92 -3.48 0.13 -5.27
CA LEU A 92 -3.76 -0.35 -3.92
C LEU A 92 -5.00 0.32 -3.31
N TYR A 93 -5.09 1.65 -3.38
CA TYR A 93 -6.24 2.42 -2.91
C TYR A 93 -7.55 1.93 -3.57
N GLN A 94 -7.54 1.76 -4.90
CA GLN A 94 -8.71 1.27 -5.64
C GLN A 94 -9.07 -0.18 -5.27
N ALA A 95 -8.06 -1.05 -5.09
CA ALA A 95 -8.29 -2.45 -4.70
C ALA A 95 -8.91 -2.58 -3.31
N ILE A 96 -8.46 -1.76 -2.34
CA ILE A 96 -9.05 -1.70 -1.00
C ILE A 96 -10.47 -1.14 -1.10
N GLY A 97 -10.66 0.00 -1.78
CA GLY A 97 -11.95 0.66 -1.90
C GLY A 97 -13.03 -0.22 -2.54
N ALA A 98 -12.67 -0.99 -3.58
CA ALA A 98 -13.58 -1.92 -4.24
C ALA A 98 -14.09 -3.03 -3.31
N ARG A 99 -13.31 -3.45 -2.32
CA ARG A 99 -13.70 -4.46 -1.33
C ARG A 99 -14.39 -3.83 -0.12
N HIS A 100 -13.92 -2.67 0.33
CA HIS A 100 -14.41 -1.99 1.53
C HIS A 100 -15.83 -1.42 1.34
N ILE A 101 -16.12 -0.82 0.17
CA ILE A 101 -17.42 -0.21 -0.14
C ILE A 101 -18.45 -1.24 -0.66
N GLY A 102 -17.97 -2.41 -1.11
CA GLY A 102 -18.79 -3.43 -1.79
C GLY A 102 -19.91 -4.08 -0.95
N ASP A 103 -19.96 -3.82 0.35
CA ASP A 103 -20.97 -4.37 1.28
C ASP A 103 -21.91 -3.31 1.89
N GLU A 104 -21.87 -2.04 1.43
CA GLU A 104 -22.94 -1.09 1.74
C GLU A 104 -24.21 -1.44 0.94
N VAL A 105 -24.96 -2.43 1.42
CA VAL A 105 -26.41 -2.44 1.20
C VAL A 105 -26.95 -1.22 1.92
N GLN A 106 -27.20 -0.15 1.18
CA GLN A 106 -28.05 0.95 1.62
C GLN A 106 -29.43 0.37 1.93
N GLU A 107 -29.73 0.12 3.21
CA GLU A 107 -31.11 0.00 3.66
C GLU A 107 -31.76 1.38 3.55
N ALA A 108 -32.78 1.44 2.68
CA ALA A 108 -33.66 2.58 2.46
C ALA A 108 -34.71 2.71 3.57
#